data_AF-A0A9X0HMP2-F1
#
_entry.id   AF-A0A9X0HMP2-F1
#
_cell.length_a   1.000
_cell.length_b   1.000
_cell.length_c   1.000
_cell.angle_alpha   90.00
_cell.angle_beta   90.00
_cell.angle_gamma   90.00
#
_symmetry.space_group_name_H-M   'P 1'
#
loop_
_entity.id
_entity.type
_entity.pdbx_description
1 polymer ?
#
loop_
_entity_poly.entity_id
_entity_poly.type
_entity_poly.pdbx_seq_one_letter_code
_entity_poly.pdbx_strand_id
1 'polypeptide(L)'
;MGLFFMFTGLYARRSQQTRAQRGVRSKATLIGQTPSRSGLLTSMVQFSVRGGGQITTDTESLVEAGRYTVGQEVEVIYDPQNPENADFATEKPTGIGFAVVIGLGFLIVGTLQILGYLPLFEQE
;
A
#
# COMPACT_ATOMS: atom_id res chain seq x y z
N MET A 1 21.85 30.51 -6.16
CA MET A 1 21.61 29.47 -5.13
C MET A 1 20.24 28.84 -5.36
N GLY A 2 20.07 27.95 -6.33
CA GLY A 2 18.73 27.48 -6.73
C GLY A 2 18.74 26.17 -7.53
N LEU A 3 19.65 25.26 -7.21
CA LEU A 3 19.93 24.07 -8.03
C LEU A 3 20.14 22.80 -7.17
N PHE A 4 19.32 22.62 -6.12
CA PHE A 4 19.46 21.49 -5.19
C PHE A 4 18.19 20.66 -4.92
N PHE A 5 17.04 20.98 -5.52
CA PHE A 5 15.77 20.27 -5.24
C PHE A 5 15.38 19.18 -6.25
N MET A 6 16.27 18.75 -7.15
CA MET A 6 15.89 17.92 -8.30
C MET A 6 16.27 16.42 -8.21
N PHE A 7 16.64 15.88 -7.05
CA PHE A 7 17.13 14.48 -6.98
C PHE A 7 16.46 13.53 -5.98
N THR A 8 15.53 13.97 -5.14
CA THR A 8 14.88 13.11 -4.13
C THR A 8 13.53 12.51 -4.57
N GLY A 9 13.32 12.29 -5.87
CA GLY A 9 12.04 11.76 -6.39
C GLY A 9 12.04 10.34 -6.96
N LEU A 10 13.23 9.76 -7.24
CA LEU A 10 13.31 8.59 -8.14
C LEU A 10 13.58 7.24 -7.47
N TYR A 11 13.85 7.19 -6.16
CA TYR A 11 14.17 5.91 -5.50
C TYR A 11 12.98 5.16 -4.89
N ALA A 12 11.83 5.81 -4.68
CA ALA A 12 10.71 5.18 -3.96
C ALA A 12 9.65 4.51 -4.84
N ARG A 13 9.76 4.57 -6.18
CA ARG A 13 8.63 4.19 -7.08
C ARG A 13 8.77 2.84 -7.78
N ARG A 14 9.95 2.23 -7.81
CA ARG A 14 10.18 0.98 -8.57
C ARG A 14 9.72 -0.30 -7.85
N SER A 15 9.57 -0.32 -6.52
CA SER A 15 9.17 -1.54 -5.81
C SER A 15 7.66 -1.81 -5.87
N GLN A 16 6.82 -0.78 -6.03
CA GLN A 16 5.36 -0.96 -5.98
C GLN A 16 4.73 -1.33 -7.34
N GLN A 17 5.32 -0.93 -8.47
CA GLN A 17 4.73 -1.18 -9.79
C GLN A 17 4.93 -2.61 -10.31
N THR A 18 5.93 -3.35 -9.82
CA THR A 18 6.20 -4.72 -10.27
C THR A 18 5.26 -5.76 -9.64
N ARG A 19 4.66 -5.43 -8.47
CA ARG A 19 3.71 -6.28 -7.74
C ARG A 19 2.35 -6.43 -8.43
N ALA A 20 1.93 -5.40 -9.16
CA ALA A 20 0.64 -5.38 -9.83
C ALA A 20 0.57 -6.32 -11.06
N GLN A 21 1.70 -6.81 -11.59
CA GLN A 21 1.72 -7.57 -12.85
C GLN A 21 2.41 -8.94 -12.80
N ARG A 22 3.18 -9.27 -11.75
CA ARG A 22 3.96 -10.53 -11.67
C ARG A 22 3.72 -11.39 -10.44
N GLY A 23 2.81 -10.98 -9.56
CA GLY A 23 2.50 -11.74 -8.36
C GLY A 23 1.79 -13.06 -8.68
N VAL A 24 2.30 -14.17 -8.17
CA VAL A 24 1.65 -15.48 -8.28
C VAL A 24 0.71 -15.65 -7.09
N ARG A 25 -0.54 -16.02 -7.39
CA ARG A 25 -1.54 -16.30 -6.37
C ARG A 25 -1.30 -17.68 -5.77
N SER A 26 -1.29 -17.75 -4.44
CA SER A 26 -1.32 -19.02 -3.72
C SER A 26 -2.26 -18.91 -2.55
N LYS A 27 -2.80 -20.07 -2.16
CA LYS A 27 -3.47 -20.19 -0.88
C LYS A 27 -2.43 -20.22 0.23
N ALA A 28 -2.70 -19.50 1.30
CA ALA A 28 -1.86 -19.42 2.48
C ALA A 28 -2.69 -19.65 3.74
N THR A 29 -2.05 -20.18 4.77
CA THR A 29 -2.63 -20.29 6.12
C THR A 29 -2.05 -19.20 6.99
N LEU A 30 -2.92 -18.46 7.69
CA LEU A 30 -2.49 -17.45 8.64
C LEU A 30 -1.94 -18.15 9.91
N ILE A 31 -0.66 -18.00 10.22
CA ILE A 31 -0.04 -18.68 11.38
C ILE A 31 -0.05 -17.79 12.62
N GLY A 32 0.04 -16.47 12.43
CA GLY A 32 0.21 -15.54 13.54
C GLY A 32 0.01 -14.10 13.13
N GLN A 33 -0.06 -13.23 14.13
CA GLN A 33 -0.19 -11.80 13.95
C GLN A 33 0.75 -11.11 14.94
N THR A 34 1.57 -10.20 14.42
CA THR A 34 2.49 -9.40 15.22
C THR A 34 1.94 -7.98 15.33
N PRO A 35 1.69 -7.47 16.55
CA PRO A 35 1.22 -6.11 16.71
C PRO A 35 2.30 -5.08 16.36
N SER A 36 1.93 -4.09 15.54
CA SER A 36 2.75 -2.94 15.21
C SER A 36 2.47 -1.78 16.18
N ARG A 37 3.43 -0.86 16.31
CA ARG A 37 3.31 0.35 17.15
C ARG A 37 2.17 1.27 16.72
N SER A 38 1.66 1.13 15.50
CA SER A 38 0.52 1.88 14.97
C SER A 38 -0.84 1.35 15.42
N GLY A 39 -0.89 0.21 16.13
CA GLY A 39 -2.14 -0.48 16.47
C GLY A 39 -2.67 -1.40 15.36
N LEU A 40 -1.99 -1.45 14.22
CA LEU A 40 -2.26 -2.42 13.16
C LEU A 40 -1.45 -3.71 13.37
N LEU A 41 -1.88 -4.81 12.76
CA LEU A 41 -1.23 -6.11 12.87
C LEU A 41 -0.52 -6.47 11.56
N THR A 42 0.70 -6.96 11.67
CA THR A 42 1.39 -7.66 10.57
C THR A 42 0.97 -9.12 10.61
N SER A 43 0.40 -9.65 9.53
CA SER A 43 -0.02 -11.06 9.49
C SER A 43 1.10 -11.95 8.97
N MET A 44 1.41 -13.00 9.70
CA MET A 44 2.30 -14.07 9.24
C MET A 44 1.51 -15.10 8.47
N VAL A 45 1.90 -15.34 7.22
CA VAL A 45 1.25 -16.29 6.32
C VAL A 45 2.23 -17.38 5.92
N GLN A 46 1.74 -18.61 5.84
CA GLN A 46 2.48 -19.74 5.31
C GLN A 46 1.83 -20.24 4.03
N PHE A 47 2.61 -20.30 2.96
CA PHE A 47 2.14 -20.79 1.67
C PHE A 47 3.22 -21.62 0.96
N SER A 48 2.76 -22.38 -0.04
CA SER A 48 3.66 -23.20 -0.86
C SER A 48 4.13 -22.41 -2.09
N VAL A 49 5.44 -22.39 -2.31
CA VAL A 49 6.06 -21.68 -3.45
C VAL A 49 6.10 -22.59 -4.67
N ARG A 50 5.88 -22.00 -5.86
CA ARG A 50 5.94 -22.68 -7.15
C ARG A 50 7.40 -23.04 -7.48
N GLY A 51 7.83 -24.21 -7.05
CA GLY A 51 9.23 -24.65 -7.10
C GLY A 51 9.58 -25.65 -5.99
N GLY A 52 8.71 -25.80 -4.99
CA GLY A 52 8.86 -26.76 -3.91
C GLY A 52 9.42 -26.10 -2.65
N GLY A 53 8.59 -26.06 -1.59
CA GLY A 53 8.91 -25.46 -0.30
C GLY A 53 7.71 -24.72 0.28
N GLN A 54 7.55 -24.79 1.60
CA GLN A 54 6.66 -23.89 2.33
C GLN A 54 7.50 -22.76 2.90
N ILE A 55 7.06 -21.53 2.68
CA ILE A 55 7.70 -20.35 3.25
C ILE A 55 6.69 -19.70 4.20
N THR A 56 7.20 -19.31 5.37
CA THR A 56 6.49 -18.47 6.33
C THR A 56 7.06 -17.07 6.20
N THR A 57 6.23 -16.11 5.83
CA THR A 57 6.64 -14.71 5.70
C THR A 57 5.61 -13.78 6.30
N ASP A 58 6.07 -12.59 6.67
CA ASP A 58 5.22 -11.49 7.06
C ASP A 58 4.60 -10.86 5.81
N THR A 59 3.32 -10.54 5.90
CA THR A 59 2.64 -9.74 4.88
C THR A 59 3.15 -8.30 4.93
N GLU A 60 3.34 -7.69 3.78
CA GLU A 60 3.77 -6.29 3.72
C GLU A 60 2.69 -5.32 4.19
N SER A 61 1.43 -5.68 3.99
CA SER A 61 0.32 -4.83 4.39
C SER A 61 -0.11 -5.07 5.83
N LEU A 62 -0.38 -3.95 6.49
CA LEU A 62 -0.85 -3.90 7.86
C LEU A 62 -2.38 -4.06 7.87
N VAL A 63 -2.88 -5.01 8.67
CA VAL A 63 -4.32 -5.30 8.78
C VAL A 63 -4.87 -4.89 10.14
N GLU A 64 -6.15 -4.52 10.17
CA GLU A 64 -6.86 -4.28 11.41
C GLU A 64 -7.06 -5.59 12.20
N ALA A 65 -7.04 -5.48 13.54
CA ALA A 65 -7.32 -6.61 14.42
C ALA A 65 -8.73 -7.15 14.17
N GLY A 66 -8.86 -8.49 14.07
CA GLY A 66 -10.14 -9.16 13.79
C GLY A 66 -10.50 -9.30 12.31
N ARG A 67 -9.70 -8.75 11.39
CA ARG A 67 -9.94 -8.91 9.94
C ARG A 67 -9.64 -10.32 9.43
N TYR A 68 -8.64 -10.97 10.03
CA TYR A 68 -8.23 -12.33 9.72
C TYR A 68 -8.00 -13.10 11.02
N THR A 69 -8.40 -14.38 11.04
CA THR A 69 -8.22 -15.27 12.19
C THR A 69 -7.02 -16.18 11.97
N VAL A 70 -6.25 -16.46 13.02
CA VAL A 70 -5.18 -17.46 12.96
C VAL A 70 -5.78 -18.83 12.59
N GLY A 71 -5.18 -19.50 11.61
CA GLY A 71 -5.67 -20.74 11.01
C GLY A 71 -6.60 -20.55 9.81
N GLN A 72 -6.97 -19.32 9.47
CA GLN A 72 -7.79 -19.03 8.29
C GLN A 72 -6.99 -19.23 7.00
N GLU A 73 -7.62 -19.88 6.02
CA GLU A 73 -7.11 -19.97 4.65
C GLU A 73 -7.40 -18.65 3.91
N VAL A 74 -6.35 -17.98 3.46
CA VAL A 74 -6.38 -16.68 2.80
C VAL A 74 -5.65 -16.74 1.47
N GLU A 75 -6.08 -15.96 0.49
CA GLU A 75 -5.40 -15.86 -0.79
C GLU A 75 -4.33 -14.77 -0.72
N VAL A 76 -3.08 -15.15 -1.01
CA VAL A 76 -1.93 -14.23 -1.02
C VAL A 76 -1.31 -14.18 -2.41
N ILE A 77 -0.70 -13.04 -2.70
CA ILE A 77 0.07 -12.77 -3.90
C ILE A 77 1.51 -12.61 -3.47
N TYR A 78 2.41 -13.43 -4.01
CA TYR A 78 3.85 -13.34 -3.74
C TYR A 78 4.64 -13.17 -5.04
N ASP A 79 5.83 -12.59 -4.93
CA ASP A 79 6.79 -12.50 -6.04
C ASP A 79 7.60 -13.81 -6.16
N PRO A 80 7.54 -14.55 -7.29
CA PRO A 80 8.34 -15.77 -7.46
C PRO A 80 9.85 -15.55 -7.42
N GLN A 81 10.32 -14.33 -7.74
CA GLN A 81 11.73 -13.97 -7.66
C GLN A 81 12.14 -13.56 -6.23
N ASN A 82 11.17 -13.20 -5.39
CA ASN A 82 11.38 -12.88 -3.98
C ASN A 82 10.16 -13.28 -3.13
N PRO A 83 10.05 -14.54 -2.70
CA PRO A 83 8.86 -15.06 -2.04
C PRO A 83 8.63 -14.51 -0.63
N GLU A 84 9.59 -13.79 -0.04
CA GLU A 84 9.39 -13.06 1.22
C GLU A 84 8.44 -11.86 1.04
N ASN A 85 8.38 -11.30 -0.18
CA ASN A 85 7.47 -10.22 -0.52
C ASN A 85 6.10 -10.81 -0.91
N ALA A 86 5.30 -11.11 0.11
CA ALA A 86 3.93 -11.59 -0.04
C ALA A 86 2.93 -10.58 0.56
N ASP A 87 1.75 -10.50 -0.06
CA ASP A 87 0.68 -9.63 0.39
C ASP A 87 -0.70 -10.25 0.15
N PHE A 88 -1.74 -9.74 0.80
CA PHE A 88 -3.10 -10.22 0.61
C PHE A 88 -3.62 -9.88 -0.79
N ALA A 89 -4.20 -10.88 -1.48
CA ALA A 89 -4.71 -10.69 -2.84
C ALA A 89 -5.84 -9.65 -2.94
N THR A 90 -6.53 -9.40 -1.82
CA THR A 90 -7.72 -8.54 -1.74
C THR A 90 -7.38 -7.09 -1.38
N GLU A 91 -6.17 -6.79 -0.92
CA GLU A 91 -5.83 -5.44 -0.50
C GLU A 91 -5.54 -4.54 -1.70
N LYS A 92 -6.50 -3.65 -1.98
CA LYS A 92 -6.34 -2.60 -2.98
C LYS A 92 -5.31 -1.59 -2.47
N PRO A 93 -4.39 -1.12 -3.32
CA PRO A 93 -3.38 -0.15 -2.91
C PRO A 93 -4.05 1.12 -2.38
N THR A 94 -3.90 1.33 -1.07
CA THR A 94 -4.49 2.40 -0.26
C THR A 94 -3.87 3.78 -0.52
N GLY A 95 -3.41 4.05 -1.75
CA GLY A 95 -2.72 5.29 -2.12
C GLY A 95 -3.53 6.24 -3.01
N ILE A 96 -4.50 5.72 -3.78
CA ILE A 96 -5.19 6.51 -4.81
C ILE A 96 -6.31 7.38 -4.19
N GLY A 97 -7.01 6.88 -3.18
CA GLY A 97 -8.14 7.59 -2.56
C GLY A 97 -7.74 8.95 -1.97
N PHE A 98 -6.60 9.01 -1.27
CA PHE A 98 -6.13 10.26 -0.66
C PHE A 98 -5.70 11.30 -1.71
N ALA A 99 -5.03 10.86 -2.78
CA ALA A 99 -4.64 11.74 -3.88
C ALA A 99 -5.85 12.32 -4.64
N VAL A 100 -6.90 11.50 -4.82
CA VAL A 100 -8.17 11.95 -5.44
C VAL A 100 -8.88 12.98 -4.56
N VAL A 101 -8.93 12.77 -3.24
CA VAL A 101 -9.53 13.72 -2.29
C VAL A 101 -8.78 15.05 -2.29
N ILE A 102 -7.44 15.03 -2.26
CA ILE A 102 -6.63 16.26 -2.37
C ILE A 102 -6.87 16.95 -3.71
N GLY A 103 -6.87 16.20 -4.82
CA GLY A 103 -7.12 16.75 -6.15
C GLY A 103 -8.48 17.43 -6.28
N LEU A 104 -9.52 16.81 -5.71
CA LEU A 104 -10.87 17.41 -5.63
C LEU A 104 -10.88 18.69 -4.80
N GLY A 105 -10.17 18.71 -3.67
CA GLY A 105 -10.02 19.91 -2.84
C GLY A 105 -9.41 21.08 -3.61
N PHE A 106 -8.31 20.86 -4.33
CA PHE A 106 -7.68 21.89 -5.17
C PHE A 106 -8.59 22.36 -6.32
N LEU A 107 -9.35 21.46 -6.93
CA LEU A 107 -10.29 21.81 -8.00
C LEU A 107 -11.41 22.71 -7.48
N ILE A 108 -11.99 22.38 -6.33
CA ILE A 108 -13.05 23.17 -5.70
C ILE A 108 -12.52 24.56 -5.31
N VAL A 109 -11.37 24.61 -4.62
CA VAL A 109 -10.77 25.89 -4.19
C VAL A 109 -10.41 26.75 -5.41
N GLY A 110 -9.81 26.16 -6.44
CA GLY A 110 -9.48 26.88 -7.68
C GLY A 110 -10.72 27.39 -8.41
N THR A 111 -11.80 26.60 -8.45
CA THR A 111 -13.07 27.03 -9.07
C THR A 111 -13.71 28.19 -8.31
N LEU A 112 -13.71 28.12 -6.97
CA LEU A 112 -14.23 29.19 -6.11
C LEU A 112 -13.39 30.48 -6.21
N GLN A 113 -12.07 30.38 -6.43
CA GLN A 113 -11.20 31.52 -6.71
C GLN A 113 -11.52 32.15 -8.09
N ILE A 114 -11.68 31.35 -9.15
CA ILE A 114 -12.00 31.84 -10.49
C ILE A 114 -13.38 32.52 -10.53
N LEU A 115 -14.35 31.98 -9.77
CA LEU A 115 -15.70 32.55 -9.65
C LEU A 115 -15.74 33.78 -8.72
N GLY A 116 -14.63 34.16 -8.09
CA GLY A 116 -14.55 35.34 -7.21
C GLY A 116 -15.25 35.19 -5.87
N TYR A 117 -15.62 33.96 -5.46
CA TYR A 117 -16.23 33.68 -4.16
C TYR A 117 -15.20 33.64 -3.01
N LEU A 118 -13.92 33.47 -3.33
CA LEU A 118 -12.83 33.55 -2.35
C LEU A 118 -12.01 34.83 -2.62
N PRO A 119 -11.89 35.74 -1.64
CA PRO A 119 -11.00 36.89 -1.78
C PRO A 119 -9.56 36.38 -1.83
N LEU A 120 -8.88 36.63 -2.96
CA LEU A 120 -7.44 36.53 -3.09
C LEU A 120 -6.85 37.67 -2.28
N PHE A 121 -6.58 37.42 -1.00
CA PHE A 121 -5.84 38.28 -0.06
C PHE A 121 -5.78 39.75 -0.49
N GLU A 122 -6.71 40.55 0.02
CA GLU A 122 -6.48 41.99 0.15
C GLU A 122 -5.20 42.16 0.99
N GLN A 123 -4.08 42.34 0.29
CA GLN A 123 -2.82 42.73 0.90
C GLN A 123 -2.94 44.22 1.21
N GLU A 124 -3.25 44.53 2.46
CA GLU A 124 -2.84 45.80 3.07
C GLU A 124 -1.52 45.63 3.80
#